data_AF-A0A925STW2-F1
#
_entry.id   AF-A0A925STW2-F1
#
_cell.length_a   1.000
_cell.length_b   1.000
_cell.length_c   1.000
_cell.angle_alpha   90.00
_cell.angle_beta   90.00
_cell.angle_gamma   90.00
#
_symmetry.space_group_name_H-M   'P 1'
#
loop_
_entity.id
_entity.type
_entity.pdbx_description
1 polymer ?
#
loop_
_entity_poly.entity_id
_entity_poly.type
_entity_poly.pdbx_seq_one_letter_code
_entity_poly.pdbx_strand_id
1 'polypeptide(L)'
;MALINHAKREINAKIVYYGREGTGKRNSLQYIYDRIKPSLRGDLKSPSASGDSLFFFDFSPFEHPVFGDYHIRFHVYTLPGKVTNPAAWKMTLKGADGLVIVADASPEMATAARESISTLRGFLAAYGVGLHDVPCILQLDKGSSPRHTSVAGMAAALDLPDIQVCLSDAVSGEGVLETLSLLSREVMTRIGQDDALRVIEGDVASEGGDDPEEFGARLTREMKSDGSVNESIQVLEEKSSLPAVEHNGGRKQLQVTLAGEGAACNEGIVRVPLVITLAGSTHRLVVSIAIDHL
;
A
#
# COMPACT_ATOMS: atom_id res chain seq x y z
N MET A 1 2.85 7.36 -1.06
CA MET A 1 2.52 8.75 -1.41
C MET A 1 2.70 8.84 -2.90
N ALA A 2 1.70 9.41 -3.58
CA ALA A 2 1.66 9.41 -5.05
C ALA A 2 2.86 10.17 -5.62
N LEU A 3 3.40 9.67 -6.72
CA LEU A 3 4.59 10.23 -7.34
C LEU A 3 4.19 11.23 -8.42
N ILE A 4 4.65 12.47 -8.28
CA ILE A 4 4.35 13.56 -9.21
C ILE A 4 5.43 13.60 -10.29
N ASN A 5 5.03 13.41 -11.54
CA ASN A 5 5.90 13.58 -12.70
C ASN A 5 5.61 14.94 -13.35
N HIS A 6 6.42 15.95 -13.00
CA HIS A 6 6.27 17.32 -13.52
C HIS A 6 6.51 17.41 -15.03
N ALA A 7 7.42 16.60 -15.59
CA ALA A 7 7.73 16.62 -17.02
C ALA A 7 6.54 16.14 -17.87
N LYS A 8 5.81 15.13 -17.38
CA LYS A 8 4.62 14.58 -18.04
C LYS A 8 3.31 15.22 -17.59
N ARG A 9 3.34 16.04 -16.53
CA ARG A 9 2.16 16.53 -15.81
C ARG A 9 1.23 15.37 -15.40
N GLU A 10 1.81 14.35 -14.79
CA GLU A 10 1.09 13.15 -14.34
C GLU A 10 1.33 12.87 -12.86
N ILE A 11 0.27 12.63 -12.11
CA ILE A 11 0.30 12.13 -10.73
C ILE A 11 0.09 10.62 -10.78
N ASN A 12 1.06 9.86 -10.33
CA ASN A 12 1.06 8.41 -10.36
C ASN A 12 0.68 7.87 -8.98
N ALA A 13 -0.50 7.24 -8.88
CA ALA A 13 -1.00 6.66 -7.64
C ALA A 13 -0.99 5.14 -7.72
N LYS A 14 -0.42 4.48 -6.71
CA LYS A 14 -0.26 3.03 -6.68
C LYS A 14 -1.38 2.35 -5.91
N ILE A 15 -2.14 1.48 -6.57
CA ILE A 15 -3.15 0.62 -5.95
C ILE A 15 -2.64 -0.82 -5.92
N VAL A 16 -2.69 -1.46 -4.76
CA VAL A 16 -2.29 -2.86 -4.59
C VAL A 16 -3.52 -3.71 -4.25
N TYR A 17 -3.73 -4.79 -4.99
CA TYR A 17 -4.66 -5.86 -4.64
C TYR A 17 -3.88 -6.93 -3.85
N TYR A 18 -4.18 -7.05 -2.57
CA TYR A 18 -3.52 -7.98 -1.65
C TYR A 18 -4.50 -9.07 -1.20
N GLY A 19 -4.00 -10.28 -0.97
CA GLY A 19 -4.82 -11.39 -0.48
C GLY A 19 -4.18 -12.74 -0.78
N ARG A 20 -4.79 -13.80 -0.26
CA ARG A 20 -4.31 -15.18 -0.45
C ARG A 20 -4.42 -15.65 -1.89
N GLU A 21 -3.77 -16.77 -2.18
CA GLU A 21 -4.02 -17.50 -3.42
C GLU A 21 -5.50 -17.84 -3.56
N GLY A 22 -6.03 -17.81 -4.79
CA GLY A 22 -7.39 -18.23 -5.09
C GLY A 22 -8.50 -17.25 -4.73
N THR A 23 -8.21 -16.11 -4.08
CA THR A 23 -9.26 -15.14 -3.67
C THR A 23 -9.80 -14.25 -4.79
N GLY A 24 -9.35 -14.42 -6.04
CA GLY A 24 -9.89 -13.68 -7.20
C GLY A 24 -9.09 -12.45 -7.63
N LYS A 25 -7.96 -12.09 -6.99
CA LYS A 25 -7.16 -10.87 -7.32
C LYS A 25 -6.84 -10.71 -8.81
N ARG A 26 -6.30 -11.76 -9.45
CA ARG A 26 -5.94 -11.74 -10.87
C ARG A 26 -7.17 -11.51 -11.75
N ASN A 27 -8.28 -12.18 -11.42
CA ASN A 27 -9.53 -12.04 -12.16
C ASN A 27 -10.11 -10.64 -11.99
N SER A 28 -10.04 -10.05 -10.79
CA SER A 28 -10.42 -8.65 -10.58
C SER A 28 -9.60 -7.69 -11.45
N LEU A 29 -8.26 -7.82 -11.45
CA LEU A 29 -7.42 -6.97 -12.30
C LEU A 29 -7.68 -7.18 -13.80
N GLN A 30 -7.84 -8.43 -14.24
CA GLN A 30 -8.20 -8.75 -15.63
C GLN A 30 -9.54 -8.14 -16.02
N TYR A 31 -10.55 -8.26 -15.16
CA TYR A 31 -11.87 -7.70 -15.40
C TYR A 31 -11.82 -6.17 -15.49
N ILE A 32 -11.11 -5.51 -14.59
CA ILE A 32 -10.90 -4.06 -14.61
C ILE A 32 -10.23 -3.67 -15.93
N TYR A 33 -9.12 -4.32 -16.26
CA TYR A 33 -8.38 -4.09 -17.48
C TYR A 33 -9.35 -4.13 -18.65
N ASP A 34 -10.07 -5.24 -18.88
CA ASP A 34 -10.95 -5.47 -20.03
C ASP A 34 -12.12 -4.48 -20.16
N ARG A 35 -12.45 -3.74 -19.10
CA ARG A 35 -13.52 -2.73 -19.09
C ARG A 35 -13.03 -1.30 -19.27
N ILE A 36 -11.73 -1.03 -19.13
CA ILE A 36 -11.16 0.29 -19.38
C ILE A 36 -10.90 0.45 -20.88
N LYS A 37 -11.23 1.62 -21.43
CA LYS A 37 -10.97 1.95 -22.84
C LYS A 37 -9.48 1.76 -23.15
N PRO A 38 -9.09 1.14 -24.28
CA PRO A 38 -7.69 0.96 -24.66
C PRO A 38 -6.87 2.25 -24.68
N SER A 39 -7.47 3.40 -25.01
CA SER A 39 -6.80 4.71 -25.01
C SER A 39 -6.48 5.25 -23.61
N LEU A 40 -7.06 4.66 -22.57
CA LEU A 40 -6.93 5.09 -21.17
C LEU A 40 -6.14 4.12 -20.31
N ARG A 41 -5.66 2.99 -20.86
CA ARG A 41 -4.89 1.98 -20.11
C ARG A 41 -3.58 1.66 -20.82
N GLY A 42 -2.54 1.42 -20.03
CA GLY A 42 -1.32 0.77 -20.50
C GLY A 42 -1.52 -0.73 -20.71
N ASP A 43 -0.49 -1.39 -21.24
CA ASP A 43 -0.52 -2.84 -21.46
C ASP A 43 -0.56 -3.60 -20.13
N LEU A 44 -1.28 -4.73 -20.14
CA LEU A 44 -1.26 -5.67 -19.03
C LEU A 44 0.02 -6.50 -19.05
N LYS A 45 0.84 -6.34 -18.01
CA LYS A 45 2.14 -7.01 -17.88
C LYS A 45 2.07 -8.14 -16.86
N SER A 46 2.61 -9.29 -17.25
CA SER A 46 2.71 -10.51 -16.43
C SER A 46 4.05 -11.18 -16.72
N PRO A 47 5.16 -10.79 -16.07
CA PRO A 47 6.46 -11.39 -16.29
C PRO A 47 6.46 -12.80 -15.68
N SER A 48 5.98 -13.79 -16.43
CA SER A 48 5.87 -15.21 -16.05
C SER A 48 4.68 -15.52 -15.11
N ALA A 49 4.03 -16.68 -15.32
CA ALA A 49 2.85 -17.14 -14.57
C ALA A 49 3.18 -17.77 -13.19
N SER A 50 4.38 -17.51 -12.65
CA SER A 50 4.77 -17.92 -11.30
C SER A 50 4.14 -17.00 -10.26
N GLY A 51 3.80 -17.53 -9.09
CA GLY A 51 3.05 -16.76 -8.09
C GLY A 51 3.82 -15.59 -7.47
N ASP A 52 5.14 -15.56 -7.60
CA ASP A 52 5.96 -14.44 -7.12
C ASP A 52 6.12 -13.30 -8.14
N SER A 53 5.60 -13.47 -9.36
CA SER A 53 5.70 -12.45 -10.42
C SER A 53 4.60 -11.42 -10.32
N LEU A 54 4.94 -10.14 -10.52
CA LEU A 54 3.95 -9.06 -10.58
C LEU A 54 2.95 -9.22 -11.74
N PHE A 55 1.67 -9.05 -11.45
CA PHE A 55 0.63 -8.86 -12.45
C PHE A 55 0.10 -7.45 -12.32
N PHE A 56 0.29 -6.62 -13.35
CA PHE A 56 0.01 -5.19 -13.25
C PHE A 56 -0.32 -4.53 -14.58
N PHE A 57 -1.01 -3.40 -14.50
CA PHE A 57 -1.23 -2.47 -15.59
C PHE A 57 -1.45 -1.07 -14.99
N ASP A 58 -1.48 -0.05 -15.84
CA ASP A 58 -1.84 1.30 -15.43
C ASP A 58 -3.05 1.81 -16.22
N PHE A 59 -3.76 2.80 -15.65
CA PHE A 59 -4.83 3.48 -16.36
C PHE A 59 -5.07 4.91 -15.87
N SER A 60 -5.62 5.75 -16.73
CA SER A 60 -6.19 7.06 -16.38
C SER A 60 -7.71 6.95 -16.29
N PRO A 61 -8.33 7.33 -15.16
CA PRO A 61 -9.79 7.31 -15.02
C PRO A 61 -10.50 8.39 -15.85
N PHE A 62 -9.78 9.43 -16.27
CA PHE A 62 -10.32 10.55 -17.02
C PHE A 62 -9.46 10.89 -18.23
N GLU A 63 -10.09 11.42 -19.29
CA GLU A 63 -9.40 11.93 -20.48
C GLU A 63 -8.81 13.34 -20.27
N HIS A 64 -9.31 14.07 -19.27
CA HIS A 64 -8.88 15.44 -18.94
C HIS A 64 -8.08 15.49 -17.63
N PRO A 65 -7.27 16.54 -17.41
CA PRO A 65 -6.60 16.80 -16.13
C PRO A 65 -7.60 16.92 -14.98
N VAL A 66 -7.21 16.44 -13.80
CA VAL A 66 -8.06 16.44 -12.58
C VAL A 66 -7.51 17.37 -11.51
N PHE A 67 -6.18 17.47 -11.43
CA PHE A 67 -5.49 18.28 -10.41
C PHE A 67 -4.75 19.41 -11.11
N GLY A 68 -5.42 20.55 -11.29
CA GLY A 68 -4.90 21.64 -12.12
C GLY A 68 -4.69 21.18 -13.56
N ASP A 69 -3.44 21.26 -14.04
CA ASP A 69 -3.02 20.77 -15.35
C ASP A 69 -2.43 19.34 -15.33
N TYR A 70 -2.55 18.63 -14.19
CA TYR A 70 -2.07 17.26 -14.04
C TYR A 70 -3.17 16.22 -14.29
N HIS A 71 -2.81 15.21 -15.08
CA HIS A 71 -3.56 13.97 -15.18
C HIS A 71 -3.24 13.05 -14.00
N ILE A 72 -4.19 12.23 -13.57
CA ILE A 72 -3.95 11.16 -12.60
C ILE A 72 -3.85 9.82 -13.33
N ARG A 73 -2.84 9.03 -13.01
CA ARG A 73 -2.63 7.68 -13.52
C ARG A 73 -2.54 6.70 -12.35
N PHE A 74 -3.43 5.72 -12.33
CA PHE A 74 -3.42 4.64 -11.36
C PHE A 74 -2.59 3.47 -11.88
N HIS A 75 -1.64 3.02 -11.05
CA HIS A 75 -0.87 1.81 -11.29
C HIS A 75 -1.41 0.70 -10.40
N VAL A 76 -1.97 -0.35 -11.00
CA VAL A 76 -2.68 -1.41 -10.27
C VAL A 76 -1.82 -2.67 -10.27
N TYR A 77 -1.45 -3.16 -9.07
CA TYR A 77 -0.56 -4.29 -8.90
C TYR A 77 -1.22 -5.42 -8.10
N THR A 78 -0.87 -6.67 -8.42
CA THR A 78 -1.07 -7.83 -7.55
C THR A 78 0.06 -8.84 -7.74
N LEU A 79 0.22 -9.75 -6.79
CA LEU A 79 0.87 -11.04 -7.01
C LEU A 79 -0.21 -12.13 -7.18
N PRO A 80 -0.28 -12.82 -8.33
CA PRO A 80 -1.24 -13.90 -8.57
C PRO A 80 -0.78 -15.20 -7.89
N GLY A 81 -1.69 -16.16 -7.70
CA GLY A 81 -1.32 -17.49 -7.21
C GLY A 81 -0.70 -17.54 -5.80
N LYS A 82 0.05 -18.62 -5.54
CA LYS A 82 0.83 -18.81 -4.30
C LYS A 82 2.12 -18.00 -4.34
N VAL A 83 2.22 -17.00 -3.48
CA VAL A 83 3.47 -16.27 -3.25
C VAL A 83 4.35 -17.09 -2.29
N THR A 84 5.50 -17.54 -2.77
CA THR A 84 6.47 -18.32 -2.00
C THR A 84 7.45 -17.44 -1.25
N ASN A 85 7.83 -16.28 -1.83
CA ASN A 85 8.75 -15.34 -1.22
C ASN A 85 8.00 -14.13 -0.63
N PRO A 86 7.92 -13.99 0.72
CA PRO A 86 7.29 -12.83 1.35
C PRO A 86 7.87 -11.47 0.96
N ALA A 87 9.13 -11.42 0.52
CA ALA A 87 9.78 -10.19 0.05
C ALA A 87 9.05 -9.59 -1.17
N ALA A 88 8.47 -10.43 -2.04
CA ALA A 88 7.70 -9.96 -3.19
C ALA A 88 6.50 -9.10 -2.74
N TRP A 89 5.77 -9.52 -1.71
CA TRP A 89 4.68 -8.73 -1.14
C TRP A 89 5.17 -7.44 -0.50
N LYS A 90 6.25 -7.50 0.30
CA LYS A 90 6.84 -6.31 0.91
C LYS A 90 7.18 -5.27 -0.16
N MET A 91 7.92 -5.65 -1.19
CA MET A 91 8.30 -4.75 -2.29
C MET A 91 7.08 -4.24 -3.08
N THR A 92 6.07 -5.09 -3.30
CA THR A 92 4.83 -4.69 -3.97
C THR A 92 4.05 -3.66 -3.15
N LEU A 93 4.02 -3.79 -1.83
CA LEU A 93 3.32 -2.89 -0.91
C LEU A 93 4.07 -1.58 -0.65
N LYS A 94 5.39 -1.55 -0.90
CA LYS A 94 6.19 -0.33 -0.77
C LYS A 94 5.60 0.79 -1.63
N GLY A 95 5.28 1.91 -0.98
CA GLY A 95 4.74 3.11 -1.63
C GLY A 95 3.29 2.97 -2.12
N ALA A 96 2.52 1.99 -1.66
CA ALA A 96 1.10 1.91 -2.00
C ALA A 96 0.32 3.15 -1.50
N ASP A 97 -0.50 3.71 -2.38
CA ASP A 97 -1.40 4.83 -2.08
C ASP A 97 -2.82 4.38 -1.80
N GLY A 98 -3.20 3.19 -2.27
CA GLY A 98 -4.46 2.53 -1.97
C GLY A 98 -4.31 1.02 -1.93
N LEU A 99 -5.17 0.37 -1.14
CA LEU A 99 -5.13 -1.08 -0.92
C LEU A 99 -6.53 -1.70 -1.08
N VAL A 100 -6.61 -2.76 -1.88
CA VAL A 100 -7.77 -3.65 -1.88
C VAL A 100 -7.35 -4.95 -1.21
N ILE A 101 -7.97 -5.28 -0.08
CA ILE A 101 -7.81 -6.58 0.59
C ILE A 101 -8.85 -7.51 -0.01
N VAL A 102 -8.42 -8.51 -0.76
CA VAL A 102 -9.31 -9.50 -1.38
C VAL A 102 -9.34 -10.78 -0.56
N ALA A 103 -10.49 -11.12 0.00
CA ALA A 103 -10.74 -12.32 0.78
C ALA A 103 -11.94 -13.10 0.25
N ASP A 104 -11.97 -14.40 0.52
CA ASP A 104 -13.11 -15.25 0.21
C ASP A 104 -14.24 -14.98 1.22
N ALA A 105 -15.47 -14.84 0.72
CA ALA A 105 -16.65 -14.54 1.52
C ALA A 105 -17.16 -15.74 2.35
N SER A 106 -16.64 -16.93 2.11
CA SER A 106 -17.03 -18.18 2.76
C SER A 106 -16.61 -18.20 4.24
N PRO A 107 -17.52 -18.51 5.19
CA PRO A 107 -17.19 -18.55 6.62
C PRO A 107 -15.99 -19.45 6.96
N GLU A 108 -15.82 -20.54 6.21
CA GLU A 108 -14.74 -21.51 6.36
C GLU A 108 -13.36 -20.87 6.09
N MET A 109 -13.32 -19.80 5.30
CA MET A 109 -12.11 -19.08 4.94
C MET A 109 -11.79 -17.92 5.87
N ALA A 110 -12.66 -17.60 6.83
CA ALA A 110 -12.51 -16.44 7.72
C ALA A 110 -11.22 -16.48 8.56
N THR A 111 -10.86 -17.63 9.13
CA THR A 111 -9.62 -17.78 9.92
C THR A 111 -8.40 -17.46 9.07
N ALA A 112 -8.36 -18.01 7.85
CA ALA A 112 -7.22 -17.80 6.98
C ALA A 112 -7.19 -16.37 6.39
N ALA A 113 -8.35 -15.73 6.22
CA ALA A 113 -8.43 -14.31 5.88
C ALA A 113 -7.81 -13.44 7.01
N ARG A 114 -8.12 -13.72 8.28
CA ARG A 114 -7.49 -13.02 9.44
C ARG A 114 -5.98 -13.19 9.46
N GLU A 115 -5.48 -14.40 9.24
CA GLU A 115 -4.02 -14.66 9.17
C GLU A 115 -3.35 -13.86 8.02
N SER A 116 -4.01 -13.81 6.87
CA SER A 116 -3.53 -13.02 5.72
C SER A 116 -3.49 -11.52 6.03
N ILE A 117 -4.49 -11.00 6.73
CA ILE A 117 -4.57 -9.59 7.16
C ILE A 117 -3.52 -9.30 8.24
N SER A 118 -3.31 -10.19 9.20
CA SER A 118 -2.22 -10.07 10.18
C SER A 118 -0.85 -9.99 9.50
N THR A 119 -0.62 -10.84 8.51
CA THR A 119 0.61 -10.83 7.70
C THR A 119 0.78 -9.51 6.94
N LEU A 120 -0.30 -9.00 6.32
CA LEU A 120 -0.31 -7.69 5.66
C LEU A 120 0.08 -6.55 6.61
N ARG A 121 -0.49 -6.54 7.83
CA ARG A 121 -0.13 -5.55 8.86
C ARG A 121 1.36 -5.63 9.16
N GLY A 122 1.94 -6.82 9.25
CA GLY A 122 3.39 -7.01 9.41
C GLY A 122 4.21 -6.44 8.25
N PHE A 123 3.77 -6.61 7.00
CA PHE A 123 4.45 -6.03 5.84
C PHE A 123 4.41 -4.50 5.83
N LEU A 124 3.26 -3.89 6.15
CA LEU A 124 3.14 -2.44 6.21
C LEU A 124 3.94 -1.86 7.39
N ALA A 125 3.91 -2.52 8.54
CA ALA A 125 4.67 -2.11 9.73
C ALA A 125 6.18 -2.08 9.50
N ALA A 126 6.71 -2.95 8.62
CA ALA A 126 8.12 -2.92 8.22
C ALA A 126 8.52 -1.60 7.52
N TYR A 127 7.55 -0.85 7.00
CA TYR A 127 7.74 0.50 6.43
C TYR A 127 7.30 1.63 7.38
N GLY A 128 6.95 1.30 8.63
CA GLY A 128 6.42 2.26 9.59
C GLY A 128 5.00 2.75 9.26
N VAL A 129 4.25 1.99 8.45
CA VAL A 129 2.90 2.34 7.99
C VAL A 129 1.88 1.42 8.65
N GLY A 130 0.85 1.98 9.26
CA GLY A 130 -0.32 1.26 9.73
C GLY A 130 -1.34 1.03 8.62
N LEU A 131 -2.19 0.00 8.77
CA LEU A 131 -3.23 -0.29 7.78
C LEU A 131 -4.22 0.89 7.59
N HIS A 132 -4.51 1.64 8.65
CA HIS A 132 -5.39 2.81 8.62
C HIS A 132 -4.73 4.05 8.01
N ASP A 133 -3.40 4.04 7.84
CA ASP A 133 -2.68 5.14 7.22
C ASP A 133 -2.81 5.11 5.70
N VAL A 134 -3.28 4.00 5.11
CA VAL A 134 -3.49 3.85 3.66
C VAL A 134 -4.98 3.63 3.39
N PRO A 135 -5.61 4.38 2.46
CA PRO A 135 -6.93 4.08 1.95
C PRO A 135 -7.11 2.60 1.62
N CYS A 136 -8.10 1.95 2.24
CA CYS A 136 -8.27 0.51 2.13
C CYS A 136 -9.74 0.13 1.95
N ILE A 137 -10.00 -0.83 1.06
CA ILE A 137 -11.31 -1.47 0.87
C ILE A 137 -11.15 -2.97 1.04
N LEU A 138 -12.09 -3.62 1.74
CA LEU A 138 -12.20 -5.08 1.83
C LEU A 138 -13.12 -5.57 0.71
N GLN A 139 -12.56 -6.28 -0.27
CA GLN A 139 -13.31 -6.97 -1.32
C GLN A 139 -13.53 -8.42 -0.89
N LEU A 140 -14.79 -8.81 -0.72
CA LEU A 140 -15.21 -10.16 -0.39
C LEU A 140 -15.72 -10.87 -1.62
N ASP A 141 -14.91 -11.77 -2.16
CA ASP A 141 -15.27 -12.54 -3.34
C ASP A 141 -16.17 -13.71 -2.95
N LYS A 142 -17.37 -13.77 -3.52
CA LYS A 142 -18.35 -14.85 -3.31
C LYS A 142 -17.93 -16.17 -3.97
N GLY A 143 -16.98 -16.12 -4.90
CA GLY A 143 -16.61 -17.25 -5.75
C GLY A 143 -17.83 -17.85 -6.45
N SER A 144 -17.86 -19.18 -6.56
CA SER A 144 -18.99 -19.94 -7.15
C SER A 144 -20.09 -20.32 -6.16
N SER A 145 -20.01 -19.87 -4.90
CA SER A 145 -20.96 -20.30 -3.86
C SER A 145 -22.27 -19.50 -3.97
N PRO A 146 -23.44 -20.16 -4.12
CA PRO A 146 -24.73 -19.49 -4.23
C PRO A 146 -25.26 -18.93 -2.90
N ARG A 147 -24.44 -18.91 -1.84
CA ARG A 147 -24.87 -18.44 -0.52
C ARG A 147 -24.95 -16.91 -0.48
N HIS A 148 -26.08 -16.41 0.01
CA HIS A 148 -26.22 -15.01 0.39
C HIS A 148 -25.32 -14.72 1.59
N THR A 149 -24.10 -14.27 1.33
CA THR A 149 -23.22 -13.75 2.39
C THR A 149 -23.69 -12.34 2.75
N SER A 150 -24.14 -12.16 3.99
CA SER A 150 -24.43 -10.82 4.51
C SER A 150 -23.13 -10.07 4.76
N VAL A 151 -23.02 -8.85 4.22
CA VAL A 151 -21.85 -7.96 4.41
C VAL A 151 -21.73 -7.49 5.86
N ALA A 152 -22.86 -7.41 6.57
CA ALA A 152 -22.93 -6.83 7.90
C ALA A 152 -22.07 -7.63 8.89
N GLY A 153 -21.13 -6.94 9.53
CA GLY A 153 -20.25 -7.52 10.56
C GLY A 153 -19.06 -8.32 10.02
N MET A 154 -18.91 -8.52 8.70
CA MET A 154 -17.78 -9.27 8.15
C MET A 154 -16.45 -8.54 8.30
N ALA A 155 -16.44 -7.22 8.13
CA ALA A 155 -15.26 -6.39 8.36
C ALA A 155 -14.75 -6.56 9.81
N ALA A 156 -15.66 -6.42 10.77
CA ALA A 156 -15.36 -6.63 12.19
C ALA A 156 -14.91 -8.07 12.48
N ALA A 157 -15.55 -9.06 11.84
CA ALA A 157 -15.15 -10.45 11.98
C ALA A 157 -13.73 -10.70 11.46
N LEU A 158 -13.20 -9.88 10.55
CA LEU A 158 -11.83 -9.97 10.03
C LEU A 158 -10.86 -8.97 10.68
N ASP A 159 -11.22 -8.40 11.83
CA ASP A 159 -10.42 -7.40 12.55
C ASP A 159 -10.19 -6.10 11.74
N LEU A 160 -11.18 -5.75 10.91
CA LEU A 160 -11.23 -4.55 10.06
C LEU A 160 -12.54 -3.76 10.25
N PRO A 161 -12.97 -3.42 11.48
CA PRO A 161 -14.31 -2.86 11.74
C PRO A 161 -14.61 -1.55 11.00
N ASP A 162 -13.59 -0.73 10.73
CA ASP A 162 -13.73 0.58 10.10
C ASP A 162 -13.47 0.57 8.59
N ILE A 163 -13.22 -0.59 8.00
CA ILE A 163 -12.93 -0.71 6.57
C ILE A 163 -14.22 -1.00 5.80
N GLN A 164 -14.45 -0.24 4.73
CA GLN A 164 -15.59 -0.46 3.84
C GLN A 164 -15.49 -1.81 3.15
N VAL A 165 -16.63 -2.48 2.99
CA VAL A 165 -16.70 -3.82 2.42
C VAL A 165 -17.51 -3.82 1.14
N CYS A 166 -16.93 -4.38 0.09
CA CYS A 166 -17.58 -4.62 -1.19
C CYS A 166 -17.70 -6.12 -1.41
N LEU A 167 -18.90 -6.61 -1.72
CA LEU A 167 -19.05 -7.96 -2.23
C LEU A 167 -18.65 -7.97 -3.70
N SER A 168 -17.91 -8.97 -4.12
CA SER A 168 -17.59 -9.20 -5.53
C SER A 168 -17.89 -10.61 -5.98
N ASP A 169 -17.98 -10.77 -7.28
CA ASP A 169 -17.76 -12.03 -7.97
C ASP A 169 -16.74 -11.75 -9.07
N ALA A 170 -15.53 -12.26 -8.90
CA ALA A 170 -14.43 -12.09 -9.83
C ALA A 170 -14.68 -12.70 -11.22
N VAL A 171 -15.63 -13.62 -11.36
CA VAL A 171 -15.98 -14.27 -12.64
C VAL A 171 -16.97 -13.42 -13.44
N SER A 172 -18.06 -12.97 -12.81
CA SER A 172 -19.04 -12.08 -13.46
C SER A 172 -18.57 -10.61 -13.48
N GLY A 173 -17.68 -10.26 -12.57
CA GLY A 173 -17.18 -8.92 -12.25
C GLY A 173 -18.15 -8.03 -11.47
N GLU A 174 -19.22 -8.60 -10.91
CA GLU A 174 -20.06 -7.90 -9.94
C GLU A 174 -19.18 -7.32 -8.83
N GLY A 175 -19.40 -6.05 -8.46
CA GLY A 175 -18.69 -5.37 -7.36
C GLY A 175 -17.22 -5.03 -7.60
N VAL A 176 -16.56 -5.57 -8.65
CA VAL A 176 -15.14 -5.32 -8.92
C VAL A 176 -14.86 -3.86 -9.28
N LEU A 177 -15.63 -3.30 -10.23
CA LEU A 177 -15.47 -1.89 -10.63
C LEU A 177 -15.92 -0.93 -9.53
N GLU A 178 -16.93 -1.30 -8.74
CA GLU A 178 -17.39 -0.53 -7.59
C GLU A 178 -16.29 -0.41 -6.54
N THR A 179 -15.64 -1.54 -6.19
CA THR A 179 -14.50 -1.60 -5.27
C THR A 179 -13.38 -0.66 -5.73
N LEU A 180 -12.98 -0.75 -7.00
CA LEU A 180 -11.94 0.11 -7.57
C LEU A 180 -12.35 1.58 -7.54
N SER A 181 -13.59 1.90 -7.88
CA SER A 181 -14.09 3.28 -7.94
C SER A 181 -14.11 3.93 -6.54
N LEU A 182 -14.57 3.19 -5.53
CA LEU A 182 -14.58 3.65 -4.15
C LEU A 182 -13.17 3.95 -3.63
N LEU A 183 -12.23 3.00 -3.84
CA LEU A 183 -10.85 3.19 -3.45
C LEU A 183 -10.20 4.35 -4.22
N SER A 184 -10.38 4.41 -5.54
CA SER A 184 -9.80 5.46 -6.38
C SER A 184 -10.27 6.85 -5.93
N ARG A 185 -11.54 6.99 -5.55
CA ARG A 185 -12.08 8.24 -5.01
C ARG A 185 -11.43 8.63 -3.69
N GLU A 186 -11.24 7.67 -2.78
CA GLU A 186 -10.58 7.92 -1.50
C GLU A 186 -9.12 8.36 -1.71
N VAL A 187 -8.39 7.66 -2.58
CA VAL A 187 -7.01 8.01 -2.95
C VAL A 187 -6.94 9.41 -3.56
N MET A 188 -7.83 9.74 -4.51
CA MET A 188 -7.90 11.09 -5.10
C MET A 188 -8.24 12.18 -4.07
N THR A 189 -9.16 11.89 -3.14
CA THR A 189 -9.53 12.83 -2.09
C THR A 189 -8.34 13.15 -1.20
N ARG A 190 -7.58 12.13 -0.82
CA ARG A 190 -6.37 12.29 -0.02
C ARG A 190 -5.26 13.04 -0.78
N ILE A 191 -5.06 12.72 -2.06
CA ILE A 191 -4.13 13.44 -2.94
C ILE A 191 -4.51 14.92 -3.03
N GLY A 192 -5.79 15.25 -3.21
CA GLY A 192 -6.26 16.64 -3.30
C GLY A 192 -6.19 17.43 -1.98
N GLN A 193 -6.02 16.75 -0.85
CA GLN A 193 -5.79 17.38 0.46
C GLN A 193 -4.31 17.62 0.74
N ASP A 194 -3.41 17.01 -0.04
CA ASP A 194 -1.96 17.15 0.14
C ASP A 194 -1.50 18.53 -0.35
N ASP A 195 -0.84 19.28 0.54
CA ASP A 195 -0.36 20.63 0.26
C ASP A 195 0.71 20.67 -0.85
N ALA A 196 1.38 19.54 -1.12
CA ALA A 196 2.36 19.43 -2.21
C ALA A 196 1.76 19.75 -3.60
N LEU A 197 0.46 19.51 -3.82
CA LEU A 197 -0.23 19.91 -5.06
C LEU A 197 -0.69 21.37 -5.06
N ARG A 198 -0.78 22.01 -3.89
CA ARG A 198 -1.09 23.45 -3.78
C ARG A 198 0.11 24.33 -4.11
N VAL A 199 1.33 23.82 -3.88
CA VAL A 199 2.58 24.51 -4.23
C VAL A 199 2.83 24.52 -5.75
N ILE A 200 2.15 23.67 -6.53
CA ILE A 200 2.35 23.58 -7.99
C ILE A 200 1.92 24.86 -8.76
N GLU A 201 1.23 25.80 -8.10
CA GLU A 201 1.06 27.17 -8.64
C GLU A 201 2.37 28.01 -8.63
N GLY A 202 3.46 27.52 -8.03
CA GLY A 202 4.76 28.20 -8.01
C GLY A 202 5.92 27.24 -7.74
N ASP A 203 6.80 27.11 -8.74
CA ASP A 203 8.12 26.46 -8.73
C ASP A 203 8.20 25.06 -9.34
N VAL A 204 8.92 25.01 -10.46
CA VAL A 204 9.31 23.83 -11.23
C VAL A 204 10.69 23.40 -10.73
N ALA A 205 10.77 22.26 -10.05
CA ALA A 205 12.01 21.52 -9.88
C ALA A 205 11.76 20.04 -10.16
N SER A 206 12.51 19.50 -11.11
CA SER A 206 12.42 18.14 -11.62
C SER A 206 13.30 17.20 -10.80
N GLU A 207 12.72 16.11 -10.30
CA GLU A 207 13.48 14.88 -10.03
C GLU A 207 12.88 13.73 -10.85
N GLY A 208 13.76 12.97 -11.50
CA GLY A 208 13.43 11.91 -12.45
C GLY A 208 12.74 10.73 -11.76
N GLY A 209 11.60 10.31 -12.31
CA GLY A 209 10.86 9.15 -11.82
C GLY A 209 11.44 7.83 -12.35
N ASP A 210 11.48 6.82 -11.48
CA ASP A 210 11.78 5.43 -11.85
C ASP A 210 10.76 4.90 -12.87
N ASP A 211 11.25 4.32 -13.97
CA ASP A 211 10.43 3.68 -15.00
C ASP A 211 9.81 2.38 -14.45
N PRO A 212 8.47 2.16 -14.57
CA PRO A 212 7.82 0.92 -14.15
C PRO A 212 8.37 -0.36 -14.80
N GLU A 213 8.94 -0.29 -16.01
CA GLU A 213 9.64 -1.43 -16.62
C GLU A 213 10.94 -1.77 -15.88
N GLU A 214 11.64 -0.73 -15.43
CA GLU A 214 12.85 -0.86 -14.61
C GLU A 214 12.53 -1.41 -13.23
N PHE A 215 11.40 -1.02 -12.63
CA PHE A 215 10.93 -1.61 -11.36
C PHE A 215 10.60 -3.11 -11.50
N GLY A 216 9.87 -3.50 -12.55
CA GLY A 216 9.57 -4.91 -12.82
C GLY A 216 10.82 -5.75 -13.12
N ALA A 217 11.76 -5.18 -13.87
CA ALA A 217 13.06 -5.80 -14.14
C ALA A 217 13.93 -5.91 -12.88
N ARG A 218 13.91 -4.88 -12.02
CA ARG A 218 14.64 -4.83 -10.74
C ARG A 218 14.11 -5.87 -9.76
N LEU A 219 12.80 -5.98 -9.60
CA LEU A 219 12.16 -7.05 -8.83
C LEU A 219 12.60 -8.43 -9.32
N THR A 220 12.53 -8.66 -10.63
CA THR A 220 12.92 -9.95 -11.22
C THR A 220 14.42 -10.25 -11.02
N ARG A 221 15.26 -9.21 -10.98
CA ARG A 221 16.71 -9.33 -10.76
C ARG A 221 17.05 -9.58 -9.28
N GLU A 222 16.47 -8.82 -8.36
CA GLU A 222 16.65 -8.96 -6.90
C GLU A 222 16.10 -10.30 -6.39
N MET A 223 14.99 -10.79 -6.96
CA MET A 223 14.44 -12.12 -6.61
C MET A 223 15.30 -13.30 -7.09
N LYS A 224 16.21 -13.11 -8.05
CA LYS A 224 17.15 -14.15 -8.52
C LYS A 224 18.47 -14.16 -7.73
N SER A 225 18.80 -13.09 -7.00
CA SER A 225 20.05 -12.99 -6.23
C SER A 225 19.95 -13.51 -4.79
N ASP A 226 18.76 -13.56 -4.19
CA ASP A 226 18.56 -13.93 -2.78
C ASP A 226 18.35 -15.44 -2.52
N GLY A 227 18.96 -16.28 -3.36
CA GLY A 227 19.01 -17.72 -3.14
C GLY A 227 19.96 -18.15 -2.02
N SER A 228 19.82 -17.61 -0.80
CA SER A 228 20.32 -18.19 0.46
C SER A 228 20.29 -17.15 1.59
N VAL A 229 19.22 -17.06 2.39
CA VAL A 229 19.35 -16.81 3.83
C VAL A 229 18.26 -17.59 4.56
N ASN A 230 18.70 -18.62 5.28
CA ASN A 230 17.93 -19.32 6.29
C ASN A 230 18.13 -18.56 7.61
N GLU A 231 17.15 -17.79 8.08
CA GLU A 231 17.18 -17.27 9.44
C GLU A 231 15.89 -17.60 10.19
N SER A 232 16.08 -18.50 11.14
CA SER A 232 15.11 -18.89 12.14
C SER A 232 14.88 -17.72 13.10
N ILE A 233 13.65 -17.21 13.17
CA ILE A 233 13.29 -16.16 14.11
C ILE A 233 13.17 -16.77 15.51
N GLN A 234 14.15 -16.50 16.38
CA GLN A 234 13.99 -16.69 17.82
C GLN A 234 13.30 -15.46 18.42
N VAL A 235 12.18 -15.72 19.08
CA VAL A 235 11.44 -14.74 19.88
C VAL A 235 12.24 -14.49 21.17
N LEU A 236 12.70 -13.26 21.39
CA LEU A 236 13.21 -12.81 22.67
C LEU A 236 12.18 -11.87 23.30
N GLU A 237 11.60 -12.31 24.42
CA GLU A 237 10.95 -11.43 25.38
C GLU A 237 12.00 -10.53 26.03
N GLU A 238 11.75 -9.23 26.11
CA GLU A 238 12.47 -8.37 27.04
C GLU A 238 11.51 -7.48 27.84
N LYS A 239 11.45 -7.76 29.14
CA LYS A 239 10.99 -6.85 30.19
C LYS A 239 12.10 -5.82 30.44
N SER A 240 11.77 -4.53 30.56
CA SER A 240 12.13 -3.75 31.76
C SER A 240 11.56 -2.33 31.77
N SER A 241 11.33 -1.89 32.99
CA SER A 241 10.73 -0.67 33.54
C SER A 241 11.28 0.69 33.09
N LEU A 242 10.38 1.67 32.93
CA LEU A 242 10.69 3.10 32.93
C LEU A 242 10.65 3.66 34.37
N PRO A 243 11.52 4.62 34.75
CA PRO A 243 11.31 5.39 35.97
C PRO A 243 10.43 6.63 35.70
N ALA A 244 9.64 6.99 36.69
CA ALA A 244 8.79 8.17 36.71
C ALA A 244 9.61 9.45 36.97
N VAL A 245 9.24 10.55 36.31
CA VAL A 245 9.63 11.92 36.71
C VAL A 245 8.38 12.80 36.73
N GLU A 246 7.97 13.20 37.93
CA GLU A 246 7.04 14.30 38.13
C GLU A 246 7.79 15.64 38.03
N HIS A 247 7.28 16.58 37.23
CA HIS A 247 7.31 17.99 37.62
C HIS A 247 6.14 18.77 37.01
N ASN A 248 5.47 19.49 37.91
CA ASN A 248 4.26 20.26 37.71
C ASN A 248 4.66 21.70 37.35
N GLY A 249 4.08 22.28 36.28
CA GLY A 249 4.17 23.72 36.00
C GLY A 249 4.49 24.12 34.57
N GLY A 250 3.46 24.27 33.73
CA GLY A 250 3.32 25.45 32.88
C GLY A 250 4.28 25.68 31.70
N ARG A 251 4.63 24.66 30.91
CA ARG A 251 4.93 24.79 29.47
C ARG A 251 4.71 23.42 28.83
N LYS A 252 3.91 23.33 27.78
CA LYS A 252 3.76 22.09 26.98
C LYS A 252 5.13 21.79 26.37
N GLN A 253 5.92 20.97 27.06
CA GLN A 253 7.29 20.69 26.67
C GLN A 253 7.25 19.66 25.54
N LEU A 254 7.69 20.07 24.35
CA LEU A 254 7.92 19.16 23.24
C LEU A 254 9.09 18.25 23.64
N GLN A 255 8.85 16.95 23.77
CA GLN A 255 9.89 15.96 24.00
C GLN A 255 10.10 15.17 22.73
N VAL A 256 11.34 15.11 22.25
CA VAL A 256 11.72 14.34 21.05
C VAL A 256 12.76 13.30 21.47
N THR A 257 12.44 12.03 21.25
CA THR A 257 13.32 10.90 21.58
C THR A 257 13.56 10.06 20.33
N LEU A 258 14.77 9.53 20.17
CA LEU A 258 15.07 8.56 19.11
C LEU A 258 14.34 7.25 19.38
N ALA A 259 13.59 6.76 18.39
CA ALA A 259 12.81 5.52 18.50
C ALA A 259 13.65 4.26 18.18
N GLY A 260 14.92 4.44 17.84
CA GLY A 260 15.87 3.39 17.43
C GLY A 260 17.16 4.00 16.87
N GLU A 261 18.10 3.18 16.45
CA GLU A 261 19.31 3.65 15.76
C GLU A 261 18.95 4.28 14.40
N GLY A 262 19.56 5.42 14.08
CA GLY A 262 19.39 6.06 12.78
C GLY A 262 20.00 5.20 11.69
N ALA A 263 19.22 4.88 10.65
CA ALA A 263 19.72 4.12 9.51
C ALA A 263 20.28 5.09 8.46
N ALA A 264 21.58 4.99 8.19
CA ALA A 264 22.18 5.61 7.01
C ALA A 264 21.73 4.81 5.78
N CYS A 265 21.05 5.46 4.85
CA CYS A 265 20.76 4.86 3.55
C CYS A 265 21.85 5.29 2.56
N ASN A 266 22.24 4.37 1.66
CA ASN A 266 23.10 4.70 0.53
C ASN A 266 22.42 5.83 -0.27
N GLU A 267 23.17 6.88 -0.63
CA GLU A 267 22.73 8.16 -1.25
C GLU A 267 22.67 9.39 -0.33
N GLY A 268 23.33 9.39 0.84
CA GLY A 268 23.47 10.62 1.65
C GLY A 268 22.20 11.04 2.42
N ILE A 269 21.16 10.19 2.39
CA ILE A 269 19.92 10.39 3.14
C ILE A 269 19.98 9.58 4.44
N VAL A 270 19.90 10.28 5.57
CA VAL A 270 19.83 9.67 6.90
C VAL A 270 18.38 9.63 7.36
N ARG A 271 17.88 8.45 7.70
CA ARG A 271 16.53 8.27 8.23
C ARG A 271 16.58 8.08 9.74
N VAL A 272 15.98 9.02 10.45
CA VAL A 272 15.97 9.06 11.90
C VAL A 272 14.55 8.85 12.41
N PRO A 273 14.24 7.68 13.00
CA PRO A 273 12.94 7.43 13.59
C PRO A 273 12.83 8.20 14.91
N LEU A 274 11.82 9.05 15.03
CA LEU A 274 11.56 9.90 16.18
C LEU A 274 10.23 9.53 16.85
N VAL A 275 10.24 9.63 18.18
CA VAL A 275 9.04 9.69 19.01
C VAL A 275 8.93 11.12 19.51
N ILE A 276 7.85 11.81 19.12
CA ILE A 276 7.54 13.15 19.59
C ILE A 276 6.37 13.06 20.57
N THR A 277 6.60 13.49 21.81
CA THR A 277 5.54 13.64 22.81
C THR A 277 5.26 15.13 23.02
N LEU A 278 4.03 15.55 22.73
CA LEU A 278 3.55 16.91 22.94
C LEU A 278 2.21 16.87 23.68
N ALA A 279 2.14 17.53 24.83
CA ALA A 279 0.90 17.66 25.62
C ALA A 279 0.22 16.32 25.97
N GLY A 280 1.02 15.25 26.15
CA GLY A 280 0.53 13.90 26.44
C GLY A 280 0.21 13.04 25.22
N SER A 281 0.25 13.61 24.01
CA SER A 281 0.09 12.87 22.75
C SER A 281 1.45 12.44 22.22
N THR A 282 1.61 11.15 21.94
CA THR A 282 2.84 10.57 21.41
C THR A 282 2.65 10.23 19.94
N HIS A 283 3.51 10.78 19.09
CA HIS A 283 3.53 10.57 17.65
C HIS A 283 4.85 9.93 17.24
N ARG A 284 4.78 8.91 16.40
CA ARG A 284 5.95 8.30 15.77
C ARG A 284 6.07 8.82 14.35
N LEU A 285 7.25 9.29 13.99
CA LEU A 285 7.52 9.79 12.64
C LEU A 285 8.96 9.49 12.27
N VAL A 286 9.24 9.43 10.97
CA VAL A 286 10.60 9.22 10.46
C VAL A 286 11.00 10.49 9.73
N VAL A 287 12.07 11.14 10.22
CA VAL A 287 12.66 12.28 9.53
C VAL A 287 13.71 11.76 8.56
N SER A 288 13.58 12.12 7.29
CA SER A 288 14.62 11.88 6.28
C SER A 288 15.40 13.18 6.11
N ILE A 289 16.69 13.13 6.41
CA ILE A 289 17.61 14.26 6.29
C ILE A 289 18.52 13.97 5.10
N ALA A 290 18.40 14.75 4.03
CA ALA A 290 19.39 14.76 2.95
C ALA A 290 20.62 15.54 3.44
N ILE A 291 21.78 14.90 3.44
CA ILE A 291 23.06 15.52 3.78
C ILE A 291 23.83 15.67 2.47
N ASP A 292 23.80 16.88 1.90
CA ASP A 292 24.64 17.20 0.76
C ASP A 292 26.09 17.35 1.26
N HIS A 293 26.93 16.41 0.82
CA HIS A 293 28.35 16.23 1.12
C HIS A 293 28.71 15.54 2.44
N LEU A 294 28.98 14.24 2.33
CA LEU A 294 30.00 13.52 3.09
C LEU A 294 30.91 12.75 2.13
#